data_AF-A0A962XG84-F1
#
_entry.id   AF-A0A962XG84-F1
#
_cell.length_a   1.000
_cell.length_b   1.000
_cell.length_c   1.000
_cell.angle_alpha   90.00
_cell.angle_beta   90.00
_cell.angle_gamma   90.00
#
_symmetry.space_group_name_H-M   'P 1'
#
loop_
_entity.id
_entity.type
_entity.pdbx_description
1 polymer ?
#
loop_
_entity_poly.entity_id
_entity_poly.type
_entity_poly.pdbx_seq_one_letter_code
_entity_poly.pdbx_strand_id
1 'polypeptide(L)'
;MQRLFASLVDTAVVLLGVSTLVFLLLVLVPGDPVDVMLGESAQAADREAMREALGLDRSLFERWLSFHGDLLRGDLGQSLVRHRPVTDLIGERLAATLQLAVAAFLLVLLTAMPLGILAARYRGRWPDRVAQLFALLAVSIPNFWLGPLLVLAFSIGLGLTPVSGNTEPGSLLLPALTLGL
;
A
#
# COMPACT_ATOMS: atom_id res chain seq x y z
N MET A 1 -1.97 33.90 -0.44
CA MET A 1 -2.67 33.34 0.74
C MET A 1 -4.05 32.78 0.40
N GLN A 2 -4.91 33.50 -0.34
CA GLN A 2 -6.25 33.00 -0.74
C GLN A 2 -6.25 31.64 -1.45
N ARG A 3 -5.30 31.40 -2.38
CA ARG A 3 -5.18 30.10 -3.08
C ARG A 3 -4.83 28.93 -2.17
N LEU A 4 -3.95 29.15 -1.18
CA LEU A 4 -3.56 28.12 -0.21
C LEU A 4 -4.72 27.76 0.72
N PHE A 5 -5.46 28.76 1.18
CA PHE A 5 -6.64 28.54 2.01
C PHE A 5 -7.72 27.75 1.27
N ALA A 6 -7.99 28.11 0.00
CA ALA A 6 -8.91 27.34 -0.84
C ALA A 6 -8.48 25.87 -0.98
N SER A 7 -7.20 25.62 -1.28
CA SER A 7 -6.70 24.24 -1.40
C SER A 7 -6.77 23.44 -0.09
N LEU A 8 -6.57 24.07 1.07
CA LEU A 8 -6.71 23.40 2.36
C LEU A 8 -8.17 23.03 2.67
N VAL A 9 -9.10 23.93 2.35
CA VAL A 9 -10.54 23.66 2.50
C VAL A 9 -10.97 22.53 1.55
N ASP A 10 -10.57 22.58 0.29
CA ASP A 10 -10.86 21.52 -0.69
C ASP A 10 -10.32 20.17 -0.21
N THR A 11 -9.07 20.15 0.28
CA THR A 11 -8.45 18.94 0.83
C THR A 11 -9.22 18.42 2.06
N ALA A 12 -9.61 19.29 2.98
CA ALA A 12 -10.38 18.90 4.16
C ALA A 12 -11.75 18.32 3.80
N VAL A 13 -12.45 18.93 2.83
CA VAL A 13 -13.74 18.43 2.34
C VAL A 13 -13.59 17.07 1.68
N VAL A 14 -12.56 16.88 0.85
CA VAL A 14 -12.27 15.58 0.22
C VAL A 14 -11.94 14.53 1.26
N LEU A 15 -11.07 14.83 2.23
CA LEU A 15 -10.71 13.89 3.29
C LEU A 15 -11.93 13.49 4.11
N LEU A 16 -12.77 14.45 4.52
CA LEU A 16 -14.00 14.18 5.26
C LEU A 16 -14.97 13.31 4.45
N GLY A 17 -15.11 13.60 3.14
CA GLY A 17 -15.95 12.82 2.25
C GLY A 17 -15.45 11.39 2.08
N VAL A 18 -14.15 11.20 1.87
CA VAL A 18 -13.53 9.87 1.72
C VAL A 18 -13.57 9.09 3.03
N SER A 19 -13.24 9.70 4.17
CA SER A 19 -13.28 9.03 5.47
C SER A 19 -14.71 8.63 5.85
N THR A 20 -15.69 9.49 5.57
CA THR A 20 -17.11 9.18 5.77
C THR A 20 -17.55 8.05 4.85
N LEU A 21 -17.15 8.07 3.58
CA LEU A 21 -17.46 6.99 2.64
C LEU A 21 -16.88 5.66 3.12
N VAL A 22 -15.61 5.64 3.54
CA VAL A 22 -14.96 4.43 4.08
C VAL A 22 -15.69 3.95 5.35
N PHE A 23 -16.03 4.86 6.27
CA PHE A 23 -16.81 4.53 7.46
C PHE A 23 -18.15 3.86 7.08
N LEU A 24 -18.90 4.45 6.13
CA LEU A 24 -20.17 3.89 5.68
C LEU A 24 -19.98 2.53 5.00
N LEU A 25 -18.95 2.38 4.16
CA LEU A 25 -18.63 1.10 3.55
C LEU A 25 -18.36 0.03 4.60
N LEU A 26 -17.59 0.34 5.65
CA LEU A 26 -17.33 -0.61 6.75
C LEU A 26 -18.58 -0.96 7.55
N VAL A 27 -19.51 -0.02 7.73
CA VAL A 27 -20.81 -0.29 8.38
C VAL A 27 -21.73 -1.14 7.49
N LEU A 28 -21.65 -0.96 6.18
CA LEU A 28 -22.48 -1.69 5.20
C LEU A 28 -21.91 -3.07 4.84
N VAL A 29 -20.64 -3.34 5.15
CA VAL A 29 -20.04 -4.67 4.94
C VAL A 29 -20.83 -5.69 5.76
N PRO A 30 -21.36 -6.75 5.12
CA PRO A 30 -22.06 -7.80 5.84
C PRO A 30 -21.08 -8.59 6.72
N GLY A 31 -21.45 -8.76 7.99
CA GLY A 31 -20.65 -9.48 9.00
C GLY A 31 -20.52 -8.68 10.29
N ASP A 32 -20.63 -9.35 11.43
CA ASP A 32 -20.43 -8.71 12.73
C ASP A 32 -18.93 -8.78 13.12
N PRO A 33 -18.24 -7.64 13.33
CA PRO A 33 -16.84 -7.67 13.80
C PRO A 33 -16.68 -8.44 15.10
N VAL A 34 -17.70 -8.49 15.98
CA VAL A 34 -17.67 -9.29 17.21
C VAL A 34 -17.58 -10.78 16.88
N ASP A 35 -18.35 -11.26 15.90
CA ASP A 35 -18.33 -12.67 15.49
C ASP A 35 -17.04 -13.04 14.78
N VAL A 36 -16.44 -12.11 14.02
CA VAL A 36 -15.12 -12.32 13.40
C VAL A 36 -14.01 -12.43 14.45
N MET A 37 -14.10 -11.67 15.55
CA MET A 37 -13.09 -11.67 16.61
C MET A 37 -13.22 -12.83 17.58
N LEU A 38 -14.44 -13.14 18.03
CA LEU A 38 -14.69 -14.17 19.05
C LEU A 38 -15.04 -15.54 18.45
N GLY A 39 -15.43 -15.59 17.19
CA GLY A 39 -15.92 -16.79 16.52
C GLY A 39 -17.37 -17.14 16.85
N GLU A 40 -17.92 -18.10 16.11
CA GLU A 40 -19.32 -18.53 16.24
C GLU A 40 -19.61 -19.23 17.59
N SER A 41 -18.60 -19.76 18.28
CA SER A 41 -18.74 -20.50 19.54
C SER A 41 -18.69 -19.65 20.81
N ALA A 42 -18.49 -18.33 20.71
CA ALA A 42 -18.39 -17.45 21.87
C ALA A 42 -19.67 -17.42 22.71
N GLN A 43 -19.57 -17.10 24.02
CA GLN A 43 -20.76 -16.94 24.86
C GLN A 43 -21.48 -15.62 24.53
N ALA A 44 -22.80 -15.58 24.74
CA ALA A 44 -23.59 -14.37 24.48
C ALA A 44 -23.12 -13.18 25.33
N ALA A 45 -22.70 -13.44 26.59
CA ALA A 45 -22.18 -12.41 27.48
C ALA A 45 -20.88 -11.77 26.96
N ASP A 46 -19.96 -12.57 26.43
CA ASP A 46 -18.70 -12.09 25.86
C ASP A 46 -18.94 -11.26 24.59
N ARG A 47 -19.93 -11.64 23.78
CA ARG A 47 -20.33 -10.88 22.59
C ARG A 47 -20.87 -9.50 22.97
N GLU A 48 -21.77 -9.42 23.94
CA GLU A 48 -22.35 -8.15 24.37
C GLU A 48 -21.27 -7.22 24.96
N ALA A 49 -20.39 -7.76 25.80
CA ALA A 49 -19.28 -7.01 26.38
C ALA A 49 -18.32 -6.47 25.31
N MET A 50 -18.01 -7.27 24.28
CA MET A 50 -17.20 -6.81 23.15
C MET A 50 -17.93 -5.76 22.31
N ARG A 51 -19.25 -5.90 22.13
CA ARG A 51 -20.07 -4.95 21.38
C ARG A 51 -20.05 -3.57 22.02
N GLU A 52 -20.20 -3.51 23.34
CA GLU A 52 -20.11 -2.30 24.13
C GLU A 52 -18.69 -1.72 24.12
N ALA A 53 -17.66 -2.56 24.26
CA ALA A 53 -16.26 -2.13 24.20
C ALA A 53 -15.87 -1.52 22.85
N LEU A 54 -16.44 -2.02 21.75
CA LEU A 54 -16.26 -1.48 20.39
C LEU A 54 -17.22 -0.31 20.06
N GLY A 55 -18.13 0.05 20.98
CA GLY A 55 -19.12 1.10 20.78
C GLY A 55 -20.11 0.81 19.65
N LEU A 56 -20.37 -0.48 19.37
CA LEU A 56 -21.27 -0.94 18.31
C LEU A 56 -22.74 -0.90 18.73
N ASP A 57 -23.00 -0.71 20.03
CA ASP A 57 -24.29 -0.44 20.67
C ASP A 57 -24.78 1.00 20.41
N ARG A 58 -23.86 1.92 20.11
CA ARG A 58 -24.15 3.34 19.89
C ARG A 58 -24.82 3.62 18.54
N SER A 59 -25.52 4.75 18.47
CA SER A 59 -26.14 5.19 17.21
C SER A 59 -25.08 5.43 16.11
N LEU A 60 -25.46 5.25 14.84
CA LEU A 60 -24.54 5.43 13.71
C LEU A 60 -23.89 6.83 13.72
N PHE A 61 -24.68 7.85 14.08
CA PHE A 61 -24.23 9.23 14.12
C PHE A 61 -23.20 9.47 15.23
N GLU A 62 -23.39 8.89 16.42
CA GLU A 62 -22.41 8.96 17.51
C GLU A 62 -21.10 8.29 17.12
N ARG A 63 -21.16 7.10 16.51
CA ARG A 63 -19.98 6.38 16.02
C ARG A 63 -19.24 7.17 14.94
N TRP A 64 -19.97 7.83 14.04
CA TRP A 64 -19.38 8.69 13.02
C TRP A 64 -18.70 9.91 13.63
N LEU A 65 -19.31 10.54 14.64
CA LEU A 65 -18.75 11.71 15.32
C LEU A 65 -17.52 11.35 16.14
N SER A 66 -17.54 10.24 16.88
CA SER A 66 -16.38 9.75 17.63
C SER A 66 -15.23 9.41 16.69
N PHE A 67 -15.50 8.67 15.60
CA PHE A 67 -14.50 8.30 14.61
C PHE A 67 -13.78 9.53 14.03
N HIS A 68 -14.52 10.58 13.64
CA HIS A 68 -13.89 11.81 13.15
C HIS A 68 -13.19 12.61 14.25
N GLY A 69 -13.73 12.61 15.48
CA GLY A 69 -13.08 13.24 16.64
C GLY A 69 -11.72 12.62 16.96
N ASP A 70 -11.62 11.30 16.90
CA ASP A 70 -10.37 10.56 17.13
C ASP A 70 -9.39 10.76 15.96
N LEU A 71 -9.89 10.70 14.72
CA LEU A 71 -9.09 10.97 13.52
C LEU A 71 -8.44 12.37 13.53
N LEU A 72 -9.17 13.39 13.97
CA LEU A 72 -8.64 14.76 14.10
C LEU A 72 -7.57 14.89 15.19
N ARG A 73 -7.58 14.00 16.19
CA ARG A 73 -6.53 13.91 17.22
C ARG A 73 -5.35 13.05 16.78
N GLY A 74 -5.43 12.43 15.60
CA GLY A 74 -4.43 11.49 15.09
C GLY A 74 -4.56 10.09 15.68
N ASP A 75 -5.65 9.78 16.38
CA ASP A 75 -5.94 8.44 16.87
C ASP A 75 -6.69 7.65 15.78
N LEU A 76 -6.01 6.65 15.22
CA LEU A 76 -6.55 5.75 14.20
C LEU A 76 -7.15 4.47 14.81
N GLY A 77 -7.12 4.35 16.14
CA GLY A 77 -7.59 3.19 16.87
C GLY A 77 -6.67 1.98 16.80
N GLN A 78 -7.23 0.84 17.18
CA GLN A 78 -6.56 -0.46 17.25
C GLN A 78 -7.02 -1.36 16.11
N SER A 79 -6.10 -2.14 15.54
CA SER A 79 -6.45 -3.16 14.55
C SER A 79 -7.19 -4.32 15.22
N LEU A 80 -8.41 -4.62 14.77
CA LEU A 80 -9.20 -5.76 15.27
C LEU A 80 -8.54 -7.12 15.00
N VAL A 81 -7.71 -7.20 13.95
CA VAL A 81 -7.03 -8.45 13.55
C VAL A 81 -5.66 -8.55 14.20
N ARG A 82 -4.87 -7.47 14.17
CA ARG A 82 -3.48 -7.47 14.64
C ARG A 82 -3.31 -7.05 16.09
N HIS A 83 -4.37 -6.56 16.74
CA HIS A 83 -4.38 -6.14 18.16
C HIS A 83 -3.26 -5.14 18.49
N ARG A 84 -2.98 -4.23 17.54
CA ARG A 84 -1.92 -3.21 17.62
C ARG A 84 -2.44 -1.87 17.09
N PRO A 85 -1.85 -0.74 17.52
CA PRO A 85 -2.22 0.58 17.01
C PRO A 85 -2.12 0.62 15.49
N VAL A 86 -3.14 1.17 14.83
CA VAL A 86 -3.16 1.30 13.37
C VAL A 86 -2.03 2.22 12.88
N THR A 87 -1.68 3.23 13.67
CA THR A 87 -0.54 4.12 13.42
C THR A 87 0.78 3.36 13.27
N ASP A 88 1.04 2.38 14.13
CA ASP A 88 2.26 1.57 14.08
C ASP A 88 2.29 0.71 12.82
N LEU A 89 1.15 0.08 12.49
CA LEU A 89 1.02 -0.75 11.30
C LEU A 89 1.24 0.08 10.03
N ILE A 90 0.66 1.28 9.95
CA ILE A 90 0.89 2.19 8.82
C ILE A 90 2.35 2.63 8.77
N GLY A 91 2.97 2.95 9.91
CA GLY A 91 4.38 3.36 9.99
C GLY A 91 5.32 2.27 9.47
N GLU A 92 5.14 1.02 9.89
CA GLU A 92 5.91 -0.13 9.41
C GLU A 92 5.79 -0.31 7.88
N ARG A 93 4.57 -0.16 7.34
CA ARG A 93 4.33 -0.29 5.90
C ARG A 93 4.88 0.88 5.11
N LEU A 94 4.74 2.10 5.63
CA LEU A 94 5.30 3.30 5.00
C LEU A 94 6.82 3.19 4.88
N ALA A 95 7.51 2.72 5.93
CA ALA A 95 8.94 2.50 5.89
C ALA A 95 9.34 1.49 4.80
N ALA A 96 8.63 0.36 4.70
CA ALA A 96 8.87 -0.63 3.64
C ALA A 96 8.58 -0.07 2.24
N THR A 97 7.50 0.68 2.06
CA THR A 97 7.16 1.33 0.79
C THR A 97 8.23 2.35 0.38
N LEU A 98 8.74 3.15 1.32
CA LEU A 98 9.81 4.11 1.06
C LEU A 98 11.11 3.42 0.66
N GLN A 99 11.50 2.36 1.37
CA GLN A 99 12.67 1.56 1.01
C GLN A 99 12.56 1.01 -0.42
N LEU A 100 11.40 0.45 -0.77
CA LEU A 100 11.14 -0.08 -2.09
C LEU A 100 11.14 1.01 -3.17
N ALA A 101 10.47 2.14 -2.90
CA ALA A 101 10.41 3.27 -3.82
C ALA A 101 11.79 3.85 -4.12
N VAL A 102 12.63 4.02 -3.09
CA VAL A 102 14.01 4.49 -3.25
C VAL A 102 14.85 3.48 -4.03
N ALA A 103 14.75 2.19 -3.72
CA ALA A 103 15.47 1.15 -4.44
C ALA A 103 15.09 1.11 -5.93
N ALA A 104 13.78 1.13 -6.24
CA ALA A 104 13.28 1.17 -7.61
C ALA A 104 13.74 2.44 -8.33
N PHE A 105 13.66 3.59 -7.68
CA PHE A 105 14.11 4.87 -8.24
C PHE A 105 15.62 4.85 -8.56
N LEU A 106 16.45 4.32 -7.67
CA LEU A 106 17.88 4.16 -7.93
C LEU A 106 18.14 3.22 -9.12
N LEU A 107 17.41 2.11 -9.23
CA LEU A 107 17.52 1.23 -10.40
C LEU A 107 17.17 1.96 -11.69
N VAL A 108 16.07 2.72 -11.71
CA VAL A 108 15.68 3.55 -12.87
C VAL A 108 16.79 4.53 -13.24
N LEU A 109 17.38 5.22 -12.27
CA LEU A 109 18.48 6.15 -12.52
C LEU A 109 19.72 5.43 -13.09
N LEU A 110 20.00 4.21 -12.65
CA LEU A 110 21.15 3.43 -13.11
C LEU A 110 20.91 2.74 -14.47
N THR A 111 19.66 2.48 -14.86
CA THR A 111 19.34 1.76 -16.10
C THR A 111 18.74 2.67 -17.16
N ALA A 112 17.60 3.31 -16.88
CA ALA A 112 16.85 4.10 -17.84
C ALA A 112 17.59 5.36 -18.26
N MET A 113 18.27 6.05 -17.32
CA MET A 113 19.01 7.27 -17.66
C MET A 113 20.20 7.00 -18.59
N PRO A 114 21.10 6.03 -18.33
CA PRO A 114 22.17 5.71 -19.27
C PRO A 114 21.67 5.21 -20.63
N LEU A 115 20.62 4.37 -20.65
CA LEU A 115 20.01 3.90 -21.89
C LEU A 115 19.42 5.06 -22.69
N GLY A 116 18.74 6.01 -22.04
CA GLY A 116 18.21 7.21 -22.68
C GLY A 116 19.30 8.11 -23.25
N ILE A 117 20.39 8.33 -22.51
CA ILE A 117 21.55 9.10 -22.98
C ILE A 117 22.21 8.40 -24.18
N LEU A 118 22.37 7.07 -24.12
CA LEU A 118 22.98 6.28 -25.20
C LEU A 118 22.11 6.33 -26.47
N ALA A 119 20.79 6.18 -26.32
CA ALA A 119 19.83 6.28 -27.42
C ALA A 119 19.87 7.66 -28.08
N ALA A 120 19.89 8.73 -27.27
CA ALA A 120 19.97 10.10 -27.76
C ALA A 120 21.29 10.38 -28.51
N ARG A 121 22.43 9.91 -27.97
CA ARG A 121 23.75 10.10 -28.58
C ARG A 121 23.92 9.33 -29.89
N TYR A 122 23.38 8.11 -29.98
CA TYR A 122 23.54 7.21 -31.13
C TYR A 122 22.25 7.09 -31.96
N ARG A 123 21.47 8.16 -32.03
CA ARG A 123 20.17 8.21 -32.70
C ARG A 123 20.22 7.57 -34.10
N GLY A 124 19.29 6.66 -34.36
CA GLY A 124 19.15 5.91 -35.62
C GLY A 124 20.14 4.76 -35.81
N ARG A 125 21.11 4.56 -34.90
CA ARG A 125 22.08 3.45 -34.95
C ARG A 125 21.66 2.29 -34.05
N TRP A 126 22.44 1.20 -34.07
CA TRP A 126 22.14 -0.01 -33.31
C TRP A 126 21.97 0.22 -31.79
N PRO A 127 22.73 1.10 -31.08
CA PRO A 127 22.53 1.28 -29.64
C PRO A 127 21.17 1.90 -29.30
N ASP A 128 20.71 2.83 -30.14
CA ASP A 128 19.37 3.43 -30.04
C ASP A 128 18.28 2.38 -30.27
N ARG A 129 18.42 1.53 -31.30
CA ARG A 129 17.46 0.45 -31.56
C ARG A 129 17.37 -0.57 -30.42
N VAL A 130 18.51 -0.93 -29.82
CA VAL A 130 18.54 -1.85 -28.67
C VAL A 130 17.88 -1.22 -27.44
N ALA A 131 18.17 0.05 -27.15
CA ALA A 131 17.54 0.77 -26.04
C ALA A 131 16.02 0.90 -26.24
N GLN A 132 15.57 1.20 -27.47
CA GLN A 132 14.14 1.24 -27.80
C GLN A 132 13.47 -0.12 -27.67
N LEU A 133 14.11 -1.20 -28.14
CA LEU A 133 13.57 -2.55 -27.99
C LEU A 133 13.44 -2.95 -26.52
N PHE A 134 14.46 -2.65 -25.72
CA PHE A 134 14.44 -2.90 -24.28
C PHE A 134 13.30 -2.13 -23.59
N ALA A 135 13.17 -0.83 -23.86
CA ALA A 135 12.09 -0.01 -23.31
C ALA A 135 10.71 -0.52 -23.73
N LEU A 136 10.55 -0.94 -24.99
CA LEU A 136 9.30 -1.52 -25.48
C LEU A 136 8.96 -2.81 -24.73
N LEU A 137 9.91 -3.73 -24.56
CA LEU A 137 9.69 -4.97 -23.82
C LEU A 137 9.32 -4.71 -22.35
N ALA A 138 10.04 -3.81 -21.68
CA ALA A 138 9.79 -3.47 -20.29
C ALA A 138 8.38 -2.90 -20.09
N VAL A 139 7.97 -1.93 -20.91
CA VAL A 139 6.64 -1.30 -20.83
C VAL A 139 5.50 -2.23 -21.28
N SER A 140 5.79 -3.20 -22.15
CA SER A 140 4.76 -4.10 -22.70
C SER A 140 4.37 -5.22 -21.75
N ILE A 141 5.21 -5.59 -20.78
CA ILE A 141 4.92 -6.66 -19.83
C ILE A 141 4.26 -6.04 -18.59
N PRO A 142 3.02 -6.42 -18.24
CA PRO A 142 2.38 -5.91 -17.03
C PRO A 142 3.13 -6.32 -15.76
N ASN A 143 3.24 -5.41 -14.78
CA ASN A 143 3.97 -5.66 -13.53
C ASN A 143 3.44 -6.87 -12.74
N PHE A 144 2.13 -7.10 -12.76
CA PHE A 144 1.52 -8.27 -12.10
C PHE A 144 1.95 -9.60 -12.74
N TRP A 145 2.44 -9.58 -13.98
CA TRP A 145 2.97 -10.73 -14.70
C TRP A 145 4.49 -10.83 -14.55
N LEU A 146 5.19 -9.70 -14.71
CA LEU A 146 6.64 -9.62 -14.60
C LEU A 146 7.14 -10.06 -13.21
N GLY A 147 6.51 -9.58 -12.14
CA GLY A 147 6.94 -9.88 -10.77
C GLY A 147 7.01 -11.38 -10.46
N PRO A 148 5.91 -12.14 -10.64
CA PRO A 148 5.92 -13.58 -10.46
C PRO A 148 6.93 -14.30 -11.38
N LEU A 149 7.09 -13.88 -12.64
CA LEU A 149 8.08 -14.49 -13.54
C LEU A 149 9.53 -14.28 -13.05
N LEU A 150 9.84 -13.10 -12.54
CA LEU A 150 11.15 -12.83 -11.95
C LEU A 150 11.37 -13.69 -10.71
N VAL A 151 10.37 -13.86 -9.85
CA VAL A 151 10.44 -14.76 -8.69
C VAL A 151 10.64 -16.21 -9.12
N LEU A 152 9.90 -16.70 -10.11
CA LEU A 152 10.05 -18.06 -10.64
C LEU A 152 11.44 -18.30 -11.20
N ALA A 153 11.98 -17.35 -11.97
CA ALA A 153 13.30 -17.48 -12.58
C ALA A 153 14.43 -17.36 -11.56
N PHE A 154 14.43 -16.29 -10.76
CA PHE A 154 15.59 -15.91 -9.93
C PHE A 154 15.51 -16.44 -8.50
N SER A 155 14.31 -16.63 -7.93
CA SER A 155 14.17 -17.18 -6.58
C SER A 155 14.01 -18.70 -6.62
N ILE A 156 13.09 -19.22 -7.43
CA ILE A 156 12.80 -20.66 -7.44
C ILE A 156 13.74 -21.43 -8.36
N GLY A 157 13.95 -20.96 -9.59
CA GLY A 157 14.78 -21.64 -10.58
C GLY A 157 16.28 -21.57 -10.25
N LEU A 158 16.77 -20.38 -9.91
CA LEU A 158 18.20 -20.12 -9.67
C LEU A 158 18.60 -20.03 -8.19
N GLY A 159 17.66 -19.86 -7.26
CA GLY A 159 17.96 -19.75 -5.82
C GLY A 159 18.77 -18.49 -5.43
N LEU A 160 18.77 -17.45 -6.26
CA LEU A 160 19.62 -16.25 -6.08
C LEU A 160 19.02 -15.23 -5.11
N THR A 161 17.70 -15.22 -4.97
CA THR A 161 16.97 -14.24 -4.15
C THR A 161 15.89 -14.95 -3.35
N PRO A 162 15.53 -14.42 -2.17
CA PRO A 162 14.42 -14.97 -1.40
C PRO A 162 13.08 -14.74 -2.13
N VAL A 163 12.15 -15.67 -1.96
CA VAL A 163 10.83 -15.64 -2.60
C VAL A 163 9.93 -14.54 -2.03
N SER A 164 10.08 -14.24 -0.73
CA SER A 164 9.27 -13.23 -0.04
C SER A 164 9.98 -12.73 1.22
N GLY A 165 9.50 -11.61 1.76
CA GLY A 165 10.05 -10.98 2.96
C GLY A 165 10.70 -9.63 2.66
N ASN A 166 11.20 -8.98 3.70
CA ASN A 166 11.82 -7.65 3.64
C ASN A 166 13.09 -7.52 4.49
N THR A 167 13.54 -8.60 5.14
CA THR A 167 14.68 -8.61 6.06
C THR A 167 15.94 -9.21 5.44
N GLU A 168 15.78 -10.17 4.53
CA GLU A 168 16.91 -10.87 3.91
C GLU A 168 17.58 -10.02 2.83
N PRO A 169 18.93 -10.06 2.71
CA PRO A 169 19.65 -9.43 1.62
C PRO A 169 19.10 -9.88 0.26
N GLY A 170 18.81 -8.93 -0.62
CA GLY A 170 18.27 -9.21 -1.95
C GLY A 170 16.75 -9.33 -2.04
N SER A 171 16.02 -9.33 -0.91
CA SER A 171 14.54 -9.34 -0.90
C SER A 171 13.90 -8.16 -1.63
N LEU A 172 14.60 -7.02 -1.69
CA LEU A 172 14.15 -5.84 -2.41
C LEU A 172 14.48 -5.85 -3.91
N LEU A 173 15.38 -6.72 -4.38
CA LEU A 173 15.89 -6.65 -5.76
C LEU A 173 14.80 -6.94 -6.79
N LEU A 174 14.10 -8.06 -6.66
CA LEU A 174 13.07 -8.43 -7.64
C LEU A 174 11.86 -7.48 -7.61
N PRO A 175 11.32 -7.07 -6.44
CA PRO A 175 10.27 -6.07 -6.39
C PRO A 175 10.71 -4.72 -6.98
N ALA A 176 11.94 -4.27 -6.69
CA ALA A 176 12.45 -3.00 -7.21
C ALA A 176 12.68 -3.06 -8.73
N LEU A 177 13.16 -4.19 -9.27
CA LEU A 177 13.27 -4.41 -10.71
C LEU A 177 11.89 -4.45 -11.37
N THR A 178 10.90 -5.09 -10.75
CA THR A 178 9.53 -5.14 -11.28
C THR A 178 8.90 -3.75 -11.36
N LEU A 179 9.21 -2.86 -10.41
CA LEU A 179 8.70 -1.49 -10.39
C LEU A 179 9.52 -0.50 -11.23
N GLY A 180 10.83 -0.75 -11.38
CA GLY A 180 11.77 0.16 -12.02
C GLY A 180 12.05 -0.12 -13.50
N LEU A 181 11.51 -1.21 -14.05
CA LEU A 181 11.52 -1.53 -15.47
C LEU A 181 10.23 -1.03 -16.13
#